data_AF-A0A1Z4RQF4-F1
#
_entry.id   AF-A0A1Z4RQF4-F1
#
_cell.length_a   1.000
_cell.length_b   1.000
_cell.length_c   1.000
_cell.angle_alpha   90.00
_cell.angle_beta   90.00
_cell.angle_gamma   90.00
#
_symmetry.space_group_name_H-M   'P 1'
#
loop_
_entity.id
_entity.type
_entity.pdbx_description
1 polymer ?
#
loop_
_entity_poly.entity_id
_entity_poly.type
_entity_poly.pdbx_seq_one_letter_code
_entity_poly.pdbx_strand_id
1 'polypeptide(L)'
;MSYQSLEDLPQEITTKLPRNGQQIFMAAYNAVSDNGMSDENATQVAWNSVKNSYQQDKDGNWVSKGNSQADRGNIVGTDIDTSDPIGNRENNAGTMRGG
;
A
#
# COMPACT_ATOMS: atom_id res chain seq x y z
N MET A 1 21.71 22.14 -3.33
CA MET A 1 20.63 23.17 -3.25
C MET A 1 19.48 22.60 -2.42
N SER A 2 18.42 23.37 -2.08
CA SER A 2 17.21 22.84 -1.42
C SER A 2 15.98 23.29 -2.20
N TYR A 3 15.03 22.38 -2.42
CA TYR A 3 13.79 22.69 -3.13
C TYR A 3 12.81 23.42 -2.21
N GLN A 4 12.33 24.59 -2.64
CA GLN A 4 11.37 25.38 -1.85
C GLN A 4 9.92 24.95 -2.07
N SER A 5 9.63 24.42 -3.26
CA SER A 5 8.28 24.05 -3.70
C SER A 5 8.31 22.80 -4.56
N LEU A 6 7.17 22.11 -4.65
CA LEU A 6 7.02 20.90 -5.49
C LEU A 6 7.19 21.19 -6.99
N GLU A 7 6.87 22.40 -7.41
CA GLU A 7 7.06 22.90 -8.78
C GLU A 7 8.52 23.17 -9.15
N ASP A 8 9.40 23.28 -8.16
CA ASP A 8 10.86 23.42 -8.35
C ASP A 8 11.53 22.07 -8.63
N LEU A 9 10.80 20.96 -8.39
CA LEU A 9 11.30 19.62 -8.67
C LEU A 9 11.44 19.39 -10.19
N PRO A 10 12.42 18.56 -10.61
CA PRO A 10 12.57 18.18 -12.01
C PRO A 10 11.26 17.62 -12.58
N GLN A 11 10.97 17.95 -13.85
CA GLN A 11 9.75 17.46 -14.51
C GLN A 11 9.67 15.93 -14.50
N GLU A 12 10.80 15.23 -14.55
CA GLU A 12 10.82 13.77 -14.43
C GLU A 12 10.27 13.25 -13.10
N ILE A 13 10.40 14.02 -12.03
CA ILE A 13 9.85 13.66 -10.71
C ILE A 13 8.37 14.03 -10.67
N THR A 14 8.00 15.22 -11.13
CA THR A 14 6.61 15.68 -11.08
C THR A 14 5.68 14.94 -12.03
N THR A 15 6.22 14.39 -13.13
CA THR A 15 5.49 13.52 -14.07
C THR A 15 5.39 12.07 -13.60
N LYS A 16 6.44 11.53 -12.96
CA LYS A 16 6.47 10.13 -12.50
C LYS A 16 5.80 9.92 -11.14
N LEU A 17 5.83 10.92 -10.26
CA LEU A 17 5.27 10.84 -8.91
C LEU A 17 4.02 11.71 -8.77
N PRO A 18 2.99 11.22 -8.06
CA PRO A 18 1.89 12.08 -7.63
C PRO A 18 2.35 13.09 -6.58
N ARG A 19 1.55 14.13 -6.35
CA ARG A 19 1.84 15.24 -5.41
C ARG A 19 2.37 14.79 -4.04
N ASN A 20 1.76 13.76 -3.46
CA ASN A 20 2.19 13.21 -2.17
C ASN A 20 3.59 12.55 -2.24
N GLY A 21 3.92 11.89 -3.35
CA GLY A 21 5.25 11.31 -3.56
C GLY A 21 6.33 12.38 -3.75
N GLN A 22 5.98 13.47 -4.45
CA GLN A 22 6.85 14.64 -4.61
C GLN A 22 7.17 15.28 -3.25
N GLN A 23 6.19 15.37 -2.34
CA GLN A 23 6.42 15.90 -0.98
C GLN A 23 7.41 15.07 -0.17
N ILE A 24 7.31 13.73 -0.25
CA ILE A 24 8.25 12.82 0.43
C ILE A 24 9.66 13.00 -0.13
N PHE A 25 9.78 13.07 -1.46
CA PHE A 25 11.06 13.31 -2.12
C PHE A 25 11.69 14.63 -1.64
N MET A 26 10.94 15.73 -1.73
CA MET A 26 11.38 17.07 -1.35
C MET A 26 11.83 17.13 0.12
N ALA A 27 11.03 16.56 1.03
CA ALA A 27 11.35 16.56 2.46
C ALA A 27 12.62 15.77 2.76
N ALA A 28 12.76 14.58 2.16
CA ALA A 28 13.95 13.75 2.36
C ALA A 28 15.21 14.39 1.77
N TYR A 29 15.11 14.96 0.57
CA TYR A 29 16.20 15.69 -0.08
C TYR A 29 16.64 16.90 0.77
N ASN A 30 15.70 17.76 1.16
CA ASN A 30 16.01 18.94 1.96
C ASN A 30 16.65 18.57 3.30
N ALA A 31 16.18 17.49 3.95
CA ALA A 31 16.73 17.03 5.21
C ALA A 31 18.22 16.64 5.09
N VAL A 32 18.60 15.90 4.05
CA VAL A 32 20.01 15.47 3.89
C VAL A 32 20.89 16.55 3.24
N SER A 33 20.32 17.41 2.41
CA SER A 33 21.03 18.58 1.88
C SER A 33 21.42 19.56 2.97
N ASP A 34 20.58 19.75 4.00
CA ASP A 34 20.90 20.57 5.18
C ASP A 34 22.10 20.01 5.97
N ASN A 35 22.27 18.67 5.96
CA ASN A 35 23.42 18.00 6.56
C ASN A 35 24.72 18.12 5.73
N GLY A 36 24.73 18.91 4.66
CA GLY A 36 25.90 19.11 3.80
C GLY A 36 26.19 17.93 2.86
N MET A 37 25.19 17.08 2.61
CA MET A 37 25.31 15.96 1.67
C MET A 37 25.35 16.46 0.22
N SER A 38 26.21 15.85 -0.61
CA SER A 38 26.26 16.12 -2.05
C SER A 38 24.92 15.86 -2.74
N ASP A 39 24.58 16.65 -3.76
CA ASP A 39 23.30 16.56 -4.46
C ASP A 39 22.97 15.16 -5.01
N GLU A 40 23.97 14.41 -5.49
CA GLU A 40 23.80 13.01 -5.93
C GLU A 40 23.35 12.08 -4.80
N ASN A 41 24.04 12.13 -3.65
CA ASN A 41 23.70 11.31 -2.49
C ASN A 41 22.35 11.73 -1.90
N ALA A 42 22.08 13.04 -1.88
CA ALA A 42 20.81 13.58 -1.42
C ALA A 42 19.64 13.08 -2.28
N THR A 43 19.84 13.09 -3.60
CA THR A 43 18.87 12.55 -4.57
C THR A 43 18.64 11.06 -4.36
N GLN A 44 19.70 10.29 -4.12
CA GLN A 44 19.56 8.85 -3.83
C GLN A 44 18.76 8.60 -2.55
N VAL A 45 19.03 9.31 -1.46
CA VAL A 45 18.28 9.17 -0.21
C VAL A 45 16.81 9.53 -0.42
N ALA A 46 16.53 10.62 -1.12
CA ALA A 46 15.16 11.04 -1.43
C ALA A 46 14.39 9.98 -2.23
N TRP A 47 15.02 9.37 -3.24
CA TRP A 47 14.44 8.25 -3.99
C TRP A 47 14.21 7.01 -3.13
N ASN A 48 15.09 6.72 -2.17
CA ASN A 48 14.89 5.62 -1.22
C ASN A 48 13.67 5.86 -0.34
N SER A 49 13.47 7.10 0.14
CA SER A 49 12.26 7.47 0.90
C SER A 49 10.99 7.32 0.07
N VAL A 50 11.02 7.73 -1.20
CA VAL A 50 9.90 7.52 -2.13
C VAL A 50 9.63 6.04 -2.33
N LYS A 51 10.66 5.22 -2.58
CA LYS A 51 10.55 3.75 -2.73
C LYS A 51 10.00 3.06 -1.49
N ASN A 52 10.12 3.66 -0.32
CA ASN A 52 9.52 3.11 0.89
C ASN A 52 7.98 3.23 0.87
N SER A 53 7.45 4.33 0.33
CA SER A 53 6.00 4.63 0.30
C SER A 53 5.33 4.35 -1.05
N TYR A 54 6.11 4.27 -2.12
CA TYR A 54 5.66 4.07 -3.50
C TYR A 54 6.42 2.89 -4.13
N GLN A 55 5.79 2.21 -5.07
CA GLN A 55 6.42 1.19 -5.91
C GLN A 55 6.23 1.53 -7.37
N GLN A 56 7.18 1.12 -8.20
CA GLN A 56 7.05 1.22 -9.64
C GLN A 56 6.19 0.06 -10.16
N ASP A 57 5.17 0.35 -10.97
CA ASP A 57 4.39 -0.64 -11.70
C ASP A 57 5.16 -1.15 -12.93
N LYS A 58 4.66 -2.22 -13.55
CA LYS A 58 5.18 -2.77 -14.82
C LYS A 58 5.26 -1.75 -15.96
N ASP A 59 4.45 -0.69 -15.93
CA ASP A 59 4.47 0.40 -16.91
C ASP A 59 5.54 1.46 -16.61
N GLY A 60 6.24 1.37 -15.48
CA GLY A 60 7.24 2.36 -15.06
C GLY A 60 6.67 3.51 -14.24
N ASN A 61 5.36 3.52 -13.95
CA ASN A 61 4.67 4.54 -13.14
C ASN A 61 4.78 4.25 -11.64
N TRP A 62 4.82 5.27 -10.79
CA TRP A 62 4.89 5.09 -9.34
C TRP A 62 3.51 5.10 -8.69
N VAL A 63 3.16 4.01 -8.01
CA VAL A 63 1.90 3.83 -7.29
C VAL A 63 2.15 3.74 -5.78
N SER A 64 1.27 4.34 -4.97
CA SER A 64 1.43 4.34 -3.51
C SER A 64 1.21 2.94 -2.94
N LYS A 65 2.15 2.46 -2.13
CA LYS A 65 2.04 1.19 -1.40
C LYS A 65 0.96 1.22 -0.33
N GLY A 66 0.75 2.38 0.29
CA GLY A 66 -0.08 2.56 1.49
C GLY A 66 -1.58 2.65 1.24
N ASN A 67 -2.05 2.81 -0.01
CA ASN A 67 -3.48 2.95 -0.30
C ASN A 67 -4.16 1.66 -0.78
N SER A 68 -3.41 0.57 -0.96
CA SER A 68 -3.96 -0.73 -1.36
C SER A 68 -4.62 -1.51 -0.21
N GLN A 69 -4.62 -0.96 1.01
CA GLN A 69 -5.20 -1.60 2.20
C GLN A 69 -6.49 -0.92 2.68
N ALA A 70 -6.78 0.32 2.26
CA ALA A 70 -8.04 1.01 2.57
C ALA A 70 -9.17 0.67 1.59
N ASP A 71 -8.87 0.22 0.37
CA ASP A 71 -9.87 -0.24 -0.60
C ASP A 71 -10.26 -1.73 -0.43
N ARG A 72 -9.59 -2.46 0.46
CA ARG A 72 -10.03 -3.80 0.89
C ARG A 72 -11.15 -3.78 1.93
N GLY A 73 -11.83 -2.65 2.09
CA GLY A 73 -13.07 -2.52 2.86
C GLY A 73 -14.33 -3.00 2.13
N ASN A 74 -14.22 -3.44 0.87
CA ASN A 74 -15.37 -3.92 0.11
C ASN A 74 -15.12 -5.26 -0.59
N ILE A 75 -14.30 -6.15 0.01
CA ILE A 75 -14.50 -7.57 -0.23
C ILE A 75 -15.65 -8.00 0.67
N VAL A 76 -16.84 -8.05 0.06
CA VAL A 76 -17.94 -8.91 0.48
C VAL A 76 -17.34 -10.21 1.00
N GLY A 77 -17.29 -10.36 2.32
CA GLY A 77 -17.29 -11.66 2.97
C GLY A 77 -18.67 -12.23 2.70
N THR A 78 -18.90 -12.76 1.50
CA THR A 78 -19.84 -13.86 1.39
C THR A 78 -19.17 -14.97 2.17
N ASP A 79 -19.60 -15.14 3.41
CA ASP A 79 -19.45 -16.38 4.14
C ASP A 79 -20.28 -17.42 3.37
N ILE A 80 -19.73 -17.89 2.25
CA ILE A 80 -20.19 -19.10 1.59
C ILE A 80 -19.65 -20.22 2.47
N ASP A 81 -20.29 -20.38 3.62
CA ASP A 81 -20.31 -21.61 4.40
C ASP A 81 -20.92 -22.68 3.48
N THR A 82 -20.09 -23.28 2.65
CA THR A 82 -20.49 -24.47 1.92
C THR A 82 -19.28 -25.36 1.73
N SER A 83 -19.10 -26.21 2.73
CA SER A 83 -18.92 -27.66 2.61
C SER A 83 -17.68 -28.15 3.34
N ASP A 84 -17.91 -28.78 4.49
CA ASP A 84 -17.50 -30.18 4.57
C ASP A 84 -18.66 -31.03 5.13
N PRO A 85 -19.17 -32.01 4.37
CA PRO A 85 -20.23 -32.91 4.79
C PRO A 85 -19.66 -34.07 5.63
N ILE A 86 -20.58 -34.79 6.29
CA ILE A 86 -20.39 -36.06 7.01
C ILE A 86 -20.15 -35.90 8.52
N GLY A 87 -21.27 -35.77 9.23
CA GLY A 87 -21.42 -36.03 10.65
C GLY A 87 -22.78 -36.67 10.94
N ASN A 88 -22.95 -37.94 10.53
CA ASN A 88 -23.80 -38.95 11.18
C ASN A 88 -25.10 -38.48 11.89
N ARG A 89 -26.18 -38.33 11.09
CA ARG A 89 -27.56 -38.38 11.59
C ARG A 89 -27.98 -39.85 11.74
N GLU A 90 -27.56 -40.48 12.82
CA GLU A 90 -28.12 -41.75 13.28
C GLU A 90 -28.43 -41.64 14.78
N ASN A 91 -29.58 -41.06 15.10
CA ASN A 91 -30.25 -41.30 16.39
C ASN A 91 -31.69 -41.69 16.09
N ASN A 92 -31.80 -42.92 15.61
CA ASN A 92 -32.95 -43.77 15.85
C ASN A 92 -32.85 -44.28 17.30
N ALA A 93 -33.66 -43.72 18.21
CA ALA A 93 -33.98 -44.35 19.48
C ALA A 93 -35.39 -43.91 19.92
N GLY A 94 -36.21 -44.89 20.30
CA GLY A 94 -37.65 -44.83 20.52
C GLY A 94 -38.17 -43.69 21.40
N THR A 95 -39.44 -43.34 21.29
CA THR A 95 -40.46 -44.09 22.04
C THR A 95 -41.83 -43.97 21.36
N MET A 96 -42.35 -45.10 20.86
CA MET A 96 -43.77 -45.39 20.92
C MET A 96 -44.07 -46.01 22.28
N ARG A 97 -44.97 -45.41 23.08
CA ARG A 97 -45.98 -46.15 23.87
C ARG A 97 -47.01 -45.20 24.47
N GLY A 98 -48.28 -45.49 24.22
CA GLY A 98 -49.42 -44.76 24.76
C GLY A 98 -49.72 -45.04 26.24
N GLY A 99 -50.70 -44.28 26.71
CA GLY A 99 -51.49 -44.42 27.93
C GLY A 99 -52.65 -43.45 27.84
#